data_AF-A0A6L3XB21-F1
#
_entry.id   AF-A0A6L3XB21-F1
#
_cell.length_a   1.000
_cell.length_b   1.000
_cell.length_c   1.000
_cell.angle_alpha   90.00
_cell.angle_beta   90.00
_cell.angle_gamma   90.00
#
_symmetry.space_group_name_H-M   'P 1'
#
loop_
_entity.id
_entity.type
_entity.pdbx_description
1 polymer ?
#
loop_
_entity_poly.entity_id
_entity_poly.type
_entity_poly.pdbx_seq_one_letter_code
_entity_poly.pdbx_strand_id
1 'polypeptide(L)' 'RLRDSDAVEVKKAILRSDPVTKNMPAVRNNHIIVVPAMSLNPSLRNVDAVELISDRLASFQDEQ' A
#
# COMPACT_ATOMS: atom_id res chain seq x y z
N ARG A 1 -1.27 -9.89 -18.34
CA ARG A 1 -0.35 -8.74 -18.31
C ARG A 1 -0.85 -7.78 -17.23
N LEU A 2 -0.05 -7.50 -16.20
CA LEU A 2 -0.35 -6.40 -15.28
C LEU A 2 -0.42 -5.12 -16.13
N ARG A 3 -1.46 -4.29 -16.02
CA ARG A 3 -1.43 -2.99 -16.74
C ARG A 3 -0.21 -2.24 -16.23
N ASP A 4 0.49 -1.51 -17.09
CA ASP A 4 1.79 -0.92 -16.69
C ASP A 4 1.64 0.04 -15.48
N SER A 5 0.47 0.67 -15.33
CA SER A 5 0.09 1.47 -14.15
C SER A 5 -0.19 0.68 -12.87
N ASP A 6 -0.34 -0.65 -12.94
CA ASP A 6 -0.59 -1.51 -11.79
C ASP A 6 0.69 -2.00 -11.10
N ALA A 7 1.86 -1.77 -11.71
CA ALA A 7 3.13 -2.02 -11.07
C ALA A 7 3.28 -1.16 -9.80
N VAL A 8 3.73 -1.80 -8.72
CA VAL A 8 3.88 -1.15 -7.40
C VAL A 8 4.71 0.12 -7.48
N GLU A 9 5.83 0.07 -8.19
CA GLU A 9 6.74 1.22 -8.32
C GLU A 9 6.14 2.37 -9.13
N VAL A 10 5.32 2.05 -10.14
CA VAL A 10 4.59 3.08 -10.91
C VAL A 10 3.55 3.76 -10.02
N LYS A 11 2.80 3.00 -9.22
CA LYS A 11 1.82 3.56 -8.25
C LYS A 11 2.49 4.43 -7.20
N LYS A 12 3.62 4.00 -6.65
CA LYS A 12 4.42 4.81 -5.72
C LYS A 12 4.92 6.09 -6.37
N ALA A 13 5.41 6.02 -7.61
CA ALA A 13 5.88 7.20 -8.34
C ALA A 13 4.75 8.20 -8.58
N ILE A 14 3.55 7.73 -8.95
CA ILE A 14 2.36 8.59 -9.07
C ILE A 14 2.06 9.26 -7.73
N LEU A 15 1.95 8.49 -6.63
CA LEU A 15 1.64 9.05 -5.30
C LEU A 15 2.63 10.13 -4.84
N ARG A 16 3.92 9.94 -5.15
CA ARG A 16 5.01 10.86 -4.77
C ARG A 16 5.13 12.09 -5.67
N SER A 17 4.67 12.01 -6.92
CA SER A 17 4.79 13.10 -7.90
C SER A 17 3.51 13.94 -8.02
N ASP A 18 2.36 13.36 -7.73
CA ASP A 18 1.06 14.03 -7.84
C ASP A 18 0.93 15.18 -6.81
N PRO A 19 0.54 16.39 -7.23
CA PRO A 19 0.50 17.56 -6.36
C PRO A 19 -0.54 17.47 -5.24
N VAL A 20 -1.57 16.62 -5.39
CA VAL A 20 -2.62 16.39 -4.40
C VAL A 20 -2.16 15.36 -3.38
N THR A 21 -1.53 14.26 -3.80
CA THR A 21 -1.18 13.16 -2.88
C THR A 21 0.20 13.28 -2.24
N LYS A 22 1.16 13.99 -2.86
CA LYS A 22 2.56 14.04 -2.37
C LYS A 22 2.73 14.56 -0.94
N ASN A 23 1.77 15.38 -0.47
CA ASN A 23 1.81 15.97 0.86
C ASN A 23 1.03 15.16 1.92
N MET A 24 0.34 14.09 1.53
CA MET A 24 -0.37 13.22 2.48
C MET A 24 0.62 12.60 3.47
N PRO A 25 0.31 12.53 4.78
CA PRO A 25 1.23 11.96 5.78
C PRO A 25 1.71 10.54 5.42
N ALA A 26 0.82 9.69 4.91
CA ALA A 26 1.16 8.34 4.48
C ALA A 26 2.21 8.31 3.35
N VAL A 27 2.17 9.28 2.41
CA VAL A 27 3.14 9.36 1.31
C VAL A 27 4.46 9.94 1.81
N ARG A 28 4.42 11.00 2.63
CA ARG A 28 5.62 11.66 3.18
C ARG A 28 6.43 10.73 4.09
N ASN A 29 5.73 9.92 4.89
CA ASN A 29 6.35 9.01 5.85
C ASN A 29 6.61 7.61 5.25
N ASN A 30 6.33 7.41 3.95
CA ASN A 30 6.46 6.11 3.29
C ASN A 30 5.64 4.98 3.98
N HIS A 31 4.53 5.33 4.62
CA HIS A 31 3.57 4.38 5.20
C HIS A 31 2.67 3.79 4.11
N ILE A 32 3.28 3.08 3.15
CA ILE A 32 2.59 2.45 2.02
C ILE A 32 2.67 0.93 2.20
N ILE A 33 1.52 0.30 2.42
CA ILE A 33 1.41 -1.16 2.54
C ILE A 33 1.15 -1.75 1.16
N VAL A 34 2.05 -2.64 0.72
CA VAL A 34 1.90 -3.38 -0.54
C VAL A 34 1.30 -4.74 -0.22
N VAL A 35 0.18 -5.07 -0.87
CA VAL A 35 -0.51 -6.36 -0.72
C VAL A 35 -0.63 -7.07 -2.07
N PRO A 36 -0.71 -8.41 -2.11
CA PRO A 36 -1.00 -9.14 -3.34
C PRO A 36 -2.35 -8.70 -3.92
N ALA A 37 -2.41 -8.34 -5.22
CA ALA A 37 -3.64 -7.82 -5.81
C ALA A 37 -4.85 -8.77 -5.66
N MET A 38 -4.63 -10.09 -5.75
CA MET A 38 -5.68 -11.09 -5.61
C MET A 38 -6.23 -11.21 -4.18
N SER A 39 -5.51 -10.73 -3.16
CA SER A 39 -5.98 -10.78 -1.77
C SER A 39 -7.07 -9.75 -1.48
N LEU A 40 -7.30 -8.82 -2.42
CA LEU A 40 -8.40 -7.86 -2.38
C LEU A 40 -9.68 -8.39 -3.06
N ASN A 41 -9.61 -9.53 -3.75
CA ASN A 41 -10.81 -10.19 -4.26
C ASN A 41 -11.55 -10.89 -3.11
N PRO A 42 -12.89 -10.87 -3.06
CA PRO A 42 -13.66 -11.59 -2.04
C PRO A 42 -13.30 -13.08 -2.02
N SER A 43 -12.60 -13.53 -0.97
CA SER A 43 -12.11 -14.90 -0.82
C SER A 43 -11.51 -15.14 0.56
N LEU A 44 -11.16 -16.39 0.89
CA LEU A 44 -10.42 -16.72 2.12
C LEU A 44 -9.09 -15.97 2.24
N ARG A 45 -8.49 -15.53 1.12
CA ARG A 45 -7.25 -14.75 1.08
C ARG A 45 -7.38 -13.35 1.70
N ASN A 46 -8.59 -12.89 1.98
CA ASN A 46 -8.79 -11.66 2.73
C ASN A 46 -8.22 -11.77 4.16
N VAL A 47 -8.17 -12.98 4.74
CA VAL A 47 -7.57 -13.21 6.07
C VAL A 47 -6.08 -12.90 6.02
N ASP A 48 -5.33 -13.49 5.09
CA ASP A 48 -3.90 -13.21 4.91
C ASP A 48 -3.63 -11.71 4.66
N ALA A 49 -4.54 -11.03 3.93
CA ALA A 49 -4.43 -9.59 3.68
C ALA A 49 -4.59 -8.77 4.96
N VAL A 50 -5.56 -9.12 5.80
CA VAL A 50 -5.82 -8.44 7.08
C VAL A 50 -4.67 -8.65 8.04
N GLU A 51 -4.11 -9.87 8.14
CA GLU A 51 -2.92 -10.16 8.94
C GLU A 51 -1.74 -9.29 8.50
N LEU A 52 -1.40 -9.31 7.21
CA LEU A 52 -0.31 -8.49 6.65
C LEU A 52 -0.53 -6.98 6.91
N ILE A 53 -1.73 -6.47 6.68
CA ILE A 53 -2.03 -5.05 6.91
C ILE A 53 -1.88 -4.70 8.40
N SER A 54 -2.36 -5.56 9.29
CA SER A 54 -2.30 -5.36 10.74
C SER A 54 -0.86 -5.31 11.23
N ASP A 55 -0.02 -6.25 10.79
CA ASP A 55 1.41 -6.29 11.14
C ASP A 55 2.14 -5.02 10.70
N ARG A 56 1.88 -4.55 9.48
CA ARG A 56 2.51 -3.32 8.96
C ARG A 56 2.00 -2.09 9.68
N LEU A 57 0.71 -2.03 10.01
CA LEU A 57 0.14 -0.93 10.76
C LEU A 57 0.74 -0.84 12.17
N ALA A 58 0.94 -1.97 12.85
CA ALA A 58 1.63 -2.02 14.14
C ALA A 58 3.06 -1.47 14.04
N SER A 59 3.83 -1.86 13.01
CA SER A 59 5.19 -1.32 12.82
C SER A 59 5.23 0.20 12.65
N PHE A 60 4.24 0.82 12.02
CA PHE A 60 4.18 2.28 11.89
C PHE A 60 3.86 2.99 13.20
N GLN A 61 3.23 2.30 14.16
CA GLN A 61 2.98 2.83 15.51
C GLN A 61 4.24 2.79 16.36
N ASP A 62 5.07 1.74 16.22
CA ASP A 62 6.34 1.59 16.93
C ASP A 62 7.41 2.58 16.44
N GLU A 63 7.26 3.11 15.23
CA GLU A 63 8.15 4.13 14.64
C GLU A 63 7.86 5.57 15.14
N GLN A 64 6.77 5.79 15.91
CA GLN A 64 6.38 7.11 16.46
C GLN A 64 7.04 7.45 17.79
#